data_AF-A0A2S9FHL1-F1
#
_entry.id   AF-A0A2S9FHL1-F1
#
_cell.length_a   1.000
_cell.length_b   1.000
_cell.length_c   1.000
_cell.angle_alpha   90.00
_cell.angle_beta   90.00
_cell.angle_gamma   90.00
#
_symmetry.space_group_name_H-M   'P 1'
#
loop_
_entity.id
_entity.type
_entity.pdbx_description
1 polymer ?
#
loop_
_entity_poly.entity_id
_entity_poly.type
_entity_poly.pdbx_seq_one_letter_code
_entity_poly.pdbx_strand_id
1 'polypeptide(L)' 'MSGRHRKPASSAVNVAKIAFTGAVIGGGSLALAGQAGAATDGEWDTVASCESGGNWAINTGNGYHGGLQFSPSTWSG' A
#
# COMPACT_ATOMS: atom_id res chain seq x y z
N MET A 1 34.51 9.35 52.46
CA MET A 1 33.37 8.43 52.28
C MET A 1 33.42 7.92 50.84
N SER A 2 33.47 6.61 50.67
CA SER A 2 33.79 5.91 49.42
C SER A 2 32.55 5.63 48.57
N GLY A 3 32.68 5.83 47.25
CA GLY A 3 31.97 5.13 46.18
C GLY A 3 30.50 5.53 45.93
N ARG A 4 29.93 5.43 44.74
CA ARG A 4 30.34 5.12 43.35
C ARG A 4 29.22 5.70 42.48
N HIS A 5 29.49 6.22 41.29
CA HIS A 5 28.61 6.00 40.13
C HIS A 5 29.40 6.29 38.84
N ARG A 6 29.27 5.40 37.86
CA ARG A 6 30.16 5.24 36.70
C ARG A 6 30.05 6.38 35.68
N LYS A 7 31.18 6.67 35.02
CA LYS A 7 31.40 7.53 33.83
C LYS A 7 31.18 6.69 32.53
N PRO A 8 31.33 7.21 31.29
CA PRO A 8 30.60 8.26 30.56
C PRO A 8 30.10 7.81 29.17
N ALA A 9 29.47 8.76 28.47
CA ALA A 9 29.64 9.10 27.04
C ALA A 9 28.70 8.53 25.97
N SER A 10 28.06 9.52 25.32
CA SER A 10 27.77 9.67 23.89
C SER A 10 26.88 8.63 23.22
N SER A 11 25.68 9.06 22.85
CA SER A 11 25.17 8.84 21.49
C SER A 11 24.02 9.81 21.22
N ALA A 12 24.37 10.98 20.67
CA ALA A 12 23.44 11.73 19.84
C ALA A 12 23.11 10.84 18.63
N VAL A 13 22.00 10.11 18.68
CA VAL A 13 21.55 9.32 17.54
C VAL A 13 20.86 10.28 16.57
N ASN A 14 21.67 10.78 15.63
CA ASN A 14 21.19 11.43 14.43
C ASN A 14 20.10 10.55 13.80
N VAL A 15 18.93 11.13 13.52
CA VAL A 15 17.85 10.51 12.73
C VAL A 15 18.38 10.32 11.31
N ALA A 16 19.05 9.19 11.08
CA ALA A 16 19.41 8.77 9.75
C ALA A 16 18.14 8.22 9.09
N LYS A 17 17.63 8.97 8.10
CA LYS A 17 16.62 8.51 7.16
C LYS A 17 17.18 7.27 6.44
N ILE A 18 16.78 6.07 6.89
CA ILE A 18 17.04 4.84 6.15
C ILE A 18 15.99 4.78 5.05
N ALA A 19 16.40 5.16 3.84
CA ALA A 19 15.67 4.83 2.63
C ALA A 19 15.69 3.31 2.46
N PHE A 20 14.60 2.64 2.83
CA PHE A 20 14.43 1.21 2.57
C PHE A 20 14.20 1.01 1.06
N THR A 21 15.31 0.84 0.35
CA THR A 21 15.34 0.39 -1.04
C THR A 21 15.87 -1.03 -1.00
N GLY A 22 15.01 -2.04 -1.10
CA GLY A 22 15.45 -3.44 -1.08
C GLY A 22 14.30 -4.43 -1.15
N ALA A 23 14.20 -5.12 -2.28
CA ALA A 23 13.21 -6.15 -2.58
C ALA A 23 13.23 -7.30 -1.55
N VAL A 24 12.06 -7.70 -1.05
CA VAL A 24 11.92 -8.85 -0.16
C VAL A 24 11.72 -10.12 -1.00
N ILE A 25 12.80 -10.88 -1.20
CA ILE A 25 12.75 -12.26 -1.67
C ILE A 25 13.03 -13.17 -0.47
N GLY A 26 12.00 -13.92 -0.04
CA GLY A 26 12.14 -15.16 0.72
C GLY A 26 12.31 -15.05 2.24
N GLY A 27 11.26 -15.47 2.98
CA GLY A 27 11.41 -16.04 4.32
C GLY A 27 11.33 -15.07 5.50
N GLY A 28 10.14 -14.53 5.80
CA GLY A 28 9.95 -13.74 7.02
C GLY A 28 8.61 -13.03 7.14
N SER A 29 7.50 -13.62 6.70
CA SER A 29 6.17 -13.02 6.78
C SER A 29 5.36 -13.63 7.93
N LEU A 30 5.75 -13.38 9.18
CA LEU A 30 4.98 -13.77 10.36
C LEU A 30 4.76 -12.55 11.27
N ALA A 31 4.21 -11.44 10.74
CA ALA A 31 3.65 -10.34 11.56
C ALA A 31 2.82 -9.28 10.80
N LEU A 32 2.33 -9.53 9.58
CA LEU A 32 1.31 -8.66 8.96
C LEU A 32 0.15 -9.52 8.45
N ALA A 33 -0.62 -10.07 9.39
CA ALA A 33 -2.03 -10.31 9.06
C ALA A 33 -2.68 -8.91 8.95
N GLY A 34 -2.44 -8.24 7.82
CA GLY A 34 -3.16 -7.02 7.48
C GLY A 34 -4.64 -7.33 7.56
N GLN A 35 -5.41 -6.48 8.22
CA GLN A 35 -6.86 -6.56 8.17
C GLN A 35 -7.26 -6.58 6.70
N ALA A 36 -7.96 -7.63 6.26
CA ALA A 36 -8.54 -7.69 4.93
C ALA A 36 -9.69 -6.67 4.88
N GLY A 37 -9.35 -5.41 4.66
CA GLY A 37 -10.30 -4.35 4.37
C GLY A 37 -10.60 -4.36 2.89
N ALA A 38 -11.85 -4.58 2.52
CA ALA A 38 -12.28 -4.19 1.18
C ALA A 38 -12.08 -2.67 1.05
N ALA A 39 -11.65 -2.23 -0.13
CA ALA A 39 -11.71 -0.82 -0.47
C ALA A 39 -13.17 -0.36 -0.34
N THR A 40 -13.35 0.76 0.34
CA THR A 40 -14.62 1.47 0.47
C THR A 40 -15.12 1.91 -0.90
N ASP A 41 -16.43 2.17 -1.00
CA ASP A 41 -17.03 2.64 -2.26
C ASP A 41 -16.33 3.91 -2.79
N GLY A 42 -15.93 4.83 -1.90
CA GLY A 42 -15.23 6.05 -2.28
C GLY A 42 -13.81 5.82 -2.85
N GLU A 43 -13.13 4.77 -2.39
CA GLU A 43 -11.84 4.38 -2.97
C GLU A 43 -12.05 3.82 -4.39
N TRP A 44 -13.10 3.03 -4.61
CA TRP A 44 -13.46 2.55 -5.94
C TRP A 44 -13.92 3.67 -6.89
N ASP A 45 -14.67 4.65 -6.40
CA ASP A 45 -15.06 5.83 -7.18
C ASP A 45 -13.84 6.66 -7.61
N THR A 46 -12.80 6.72 -6.77
CA THR A 46 -11.54 7.39 -7.13
C THR A 46 -10.87 6.68 -8.31
N VAL A 47 -10.82 5.35 -8.28
CA VAL A 47 -10.30 4.55 -9.40
C VAL A 47 -11.18 4.74 -10.63
N ALA A 48 -12.50 4.64 -10.50
CA ALA A 48 -13.42 4.80 -11.62
C ALA A 48 -13.35 6.20 -12.25
N SER A 49 -13.08 7.24 -11.45
CA SER A 49 -12.80 8.58 -11.94
C SER A 49 -11.57 8.61 -12.86
N CYS A 50 -10.49 7.95 -12.45
CA CYS A 50 -9.27 7.84 -13.28
C CYS A 50 -9.49 7.01 -14.55
N GLU A 51 -10.21 5.90 -14.46
CA GLU A 51 -10.32 4.92 -15.57
C GLU A 51 -11.41 5.27 -16.59
N SER A 52 -12.54 5.83 -16.13
CA SER A 52 -13.73 6.08 -16.96
C SER A 52 -14.31 7.49 -16.83
N GLY A 53 -13.64 8.38 -16.09
CA GLY A 53 -14.22 9.68 -15.72
C GLY A 53 -15.38 9.56 -14.73
N GLY A 54 -15.49 8.42 -14.02
CA GLY A 54 -16.54 8.15 -13.05
C GLY A 54 -17.82 7.59 -13.67
N ASN A 55 -17.81 7.23 -14.95
CA ASN A 55 -18.97 6.65 -15.62
C ASN A 55 -19.00 5.14 -15.44
N TRP A 56 -19.69 4.68 -14.39
CA TRP A 56 -19.88 3.26 -14.11
C TRP A 56 -20.64 2.48 -15.19
N ALA A 57 -21.37 3.16 -16.08
CA ALA A 57 -22.13 2.56 -17.19
C ALA A 57 -21.42 2.69 -18.55
N ILE A 58 -20.15 3.10 -18.58
CA ILE A 58 -19.43 3.33 -19.84
C ILE A 58 -19.35 2.04 -20.69
N ASN A 59 -19.68 2.20 -21.97
CA ASN A 59 -19.53 1.16 -22.98
C ASN A 59 -19.29 1.82 -24.34
N THR A 60 -18.03 2.09 -24.65
CA THR A 60 -17.62 2.78 -25.88
C THR A 60 -17.40 1.83 -27.06
N GLY A 61 -17.56 0.52 -26.86
CA GLY A 61 -17.27 -0.49 -27.89
C GLY A 61 -15.78 -0.81 -28.06
N ASN A 62 -14.92 -0.40 -27.13
CA ASN A 62 -13.48 -0.68 -27.13
C ASN A 62 -13.10 -2.06 -26.53
N GLY A 63 -14.09 -2.89 -26.16
CA GLY A 63 -13.88 -4.20 -25.53
C GLY A 63 -13.78 -4.18 -23.99
N TYR A 64 -13.90 -3.02 -23.36
CA TYR A 64 -13.92 -2.83 -21.90
C TYR A 64 -15.25 -2.23 -21.45
N HIS A 65 -15.66 -2.54 -20.22
CA HIS A 65 -16.95 -2.14 -19.68
C HIS A 65 -16.86 -1.61 -18.26
N GLY A 66 -17.69 -0.60 -18.00
CA GLY A 66 -17.96 -0.06 -16.67
C GLY A 66 -16.84 0.79 -16.10
N GLY A 67 -17.04 1.24 -14.85
CA GLY A 67 -16.22 2.29 -14.25
C GLY A 67 -14.73 1.96 -14.15
N LEU A 68 -14.40 0.69 -14.02
CA LEU A 68 -13.03 0.16 -13.89
C LEU A 68 -12.45 -0.36 -15.20
N GLN A 69 -13.19 -0.24 -16.31
CA GLN A 69 -12.71 -0.64 -17.64
C GLN A 69 -12.19 -2.09 -17.69
N PHE A 70 -12.98 -3.04 -17.21
CA PHE A 70 -12.63 -4.46 -17.29
C PHE A 70 -13.18 -5.10 -18.56
N SER A 71 -12.45 -6.09 -19.09
CA SER A 71 -12.92 -6.88 -20.23
C SER A 71 -13.91 -7.97 -19.78
N PRO A 72 -14.80 -8.45 -20.67
CA PRO A 72 -15.73 -9.53 -20.33
C PRO A 72 -15.04 -10.79 -19.82
N SER A 73 -13.86 -11.12 -20.34
CA SER A 73 -13.10 -12.30 -19.93
C SER A 73 -12.58 -12.23 -18.49
N THR A 74 -12.24 -11.02 -18.03
CA THR A 74 -11.82 -10.80 -16.63
C THR A 74 -13.01 -10.92 -15.68
N TRP A 75 -14.19 -10.49 -16.10
CA TRP A 75 -15.42 -10.65 -15.33
C TRP A 75 -15.94 -12.09 -15.30
N SER A 76 -15.74 -12.85 -16.37
CA SER A 76 -16.19 -14.24 -16.47
C SER A 76 -15.24 -15.25 -15.80
N GLY A 77 -14.23 -14.77 -15.05
CA GLY A 77 -13.27 -15.61 -14.33
C GLY A 77 -13.91 -16.42 -13.20
#